data_AF-A0A3P8J276-F1
#
_entry.id   AF-A0A3P8J276-F1
#
_cell.length_a   1.000
_cell.length_b   1.000
_cell.length_c   1.000
_cell.angle_alpha   90.00
_cell.angle_beta   90.00
_cell.angle_gamma   90.00
#
_symmetry.space_group_name_H-M   'P 1'
#
loop_
_entity.id
_entity.type
_entity.pdbx_description
1 polymer ?
#
loop_
_entity_poly.entity_id
_entity_poly.type
_entity_poly.pdbx_seq_one_letter_code
_entity_poly.pdbx_strand_id
1 'polypeptide(L)'
;MRWLDVISPGLLTTVQDAGRCGYAHLGVPASGPMDMIAFRLANAIVGNGPECAALELTALGGRYRVMGGECILCLGGAVEAQVDGRVLEPWVGHRLAEGSELVIGRVERGLRAYLALAGGVDVEPVLGSRATLTRAALGGWQGRALAKGDRLPLAEATDAGRRHCSHPQLAALYRSGPLSVVMGHSRRPSPPPRC
;
A
#
# COMPACT_ATOMS: atom_id res chain seq x y z
N MET A 1 -18.29 11.09 8.45
CA MET A 1 -17.37 9.94 8.32
C MET A 1 -17.07 9.72 6.85
N ARG A 2 -15.83 9.42 6.51
CA ARG A 2 -15.37 9.21 5.14
C ARG A 2 -15.08 7.73 4.92
N TRP A 3 -15.30 7.22 3.71
CA TRP A 3 -15.00 5.84 3.37
C TRP A 3 -14.53 5.67 1.92
N LEU A 4 -13.86 4.55 1.68
CA LEU A 4 -13.46 4.06 0.36
C LEU A 4 -14.31 2.84 0.01
N ASP A 5 -15.21 2.99 -0.95
CA ASP A 5 -16.00 1.89 -1.49
C ASP A 5 -15.17 1.09 -2.50
N VAL A 6 -15.10 -0.23 -2.30
CA VAL A 6 -14.39 -1.17 -3.18
C VAL A 6 -15.36 -1.68 -4.25
N ILE A 7 -15.32 -1.06 -5.44
CA ILE A 7 -16.12 -1.48 -6.58
C ILE A 7 -15.55 -2.78 -7.18
N SER A 8 -14.22 -2.85 -7.31
CA SER A 8 -13.50 -4.09 -7.59
C SER A 8 -12.15 -4.08 -6.86
N PRO A 9 -11.72 -5.20 -6.24
CA PRO A 9 -10.54 -5.20 -5.37
C PRO A 9 -9.21 -5.38 -6.11
N GLY A 10 -9.22 -5.64 -7.42
CA GLY A 10 -8.05 -6.11 -8.16
C GLY A 10 -7.73 -7.58 -7.88
N LEU A 11 -6.47 -7.99 -8.08
CA LEU A 11 -6.07 -9.39 -7.93
C LEU A 11 -5.88 -9.79 -6.46
N LEU A 12 -5.09 -9.01 -5.72
CA LEU A 12 -4.87 -9.18 -4.29
C LEU A 12 -4.53 -7.82 -3.68
N THR A 13 -5.49 -7.23 -2.98
CA THR A 13 -5.33 -5.97 -2.27
C THR A 13 -5.56 -6.17 -0.78
N THR A 14 -4.65 -5.65 0.05
CA THR A 14 -4.72 -5.76 1.51
C THR A 14 -4.43 -4.43 2.20
N VAL A 15 -4.93 -4.25 3.42
CA VAL A 15 -4.54 -3.12 4.27
C VAL A 15 -3.19 -3.43 4.90
N GLN A 16 -2.22 -2.53 4.78
CA GLN A 16 -0.89 -2.65 5.37
C GLN A 16 -0.50 -1.39 6.13
N ASP A 17 0.24 -1.56 7.22
CA ASP A 17 0.93 -0.49 7.95
C ASP A 17 2.38 -0.93 8.24
N ALA A 18 3.10 -0.24 9.14
CA ALA A 18 4.48 -0.59 9.51
C ALA A 18 4.67 -2.03 10.06
N GLY A 19 3.60 -2.76 10.37
CA GLY A 19 3.61 -4.14 10.83
C GLY A 19 3.52 -4.29 12.36
N ARG A 20 3.35 -5.54 12.80
CA ARG A 20 3.25 -6.00 14.20
C ARG A 20 4.56 -6.61 14.68
N CYS A 21 5.55 -5.77 14.94
CA CYS A 21 6.81 -6.21 15.51
C CYS A 21 6.66 -6.68 16.97
N GLY A 22 7.58 -7.53 17.45
CA GLY A 22 7.63 -7.98 18.85
C GLY A 22 7.00 -9.33 19.13
N TYR A 23 6.17 -9.88 18.23
CA TYR A 23 5.43 -11.13 18.46
C TYR A 23 6.04 -12.37 17.80
N ALA A 24 7.25 -12.26 17.23
CA ALA A 24 7.92 -13.36 16.54
C ALA A 24 8.17 -14.58 17.47
N HIS A 25 8.44 -14.34 18.75
CA HIS A 25 8.60 -15.38 19.77
C HIS A 25 7.32 -16.19 20.03
N LEU A 26 6.16 -15.70 19.61
CA LEU A 26 4.86 -16.37 19.65
C LEU A 26 4.45 -16.95 18.29
N GLY A 27 5.36 -16.94 17.30
CA GLY A 27 5.09 -17.42 15.95
C GLY A 27 4.28 -16.46 15.07
N VAL A 28 4.08 -15.21 15.50
CA VAL A 28 3.36 -14.20 14.72
C VAL A 28 4.37 -13.35 13.93
N PRO A 29 4.36 -13.40 12.59
CA PRO A 29 5.24 -12.56 11.78
C PRO A 29 4.80 -11.09 11.84
N ALA A 30 5.73 -10.18 11.56
CA ALA A 30 5.46 -8.74 11.57
C ALA A 30 4.43 -8.30 10.53
N SER A 31 4.24 -9.04 9.43
CA SER A 31 3.45 -8.57 8.28
C SER A 31 3.94 -7.21 7.77
N GLY A 32 3.04 -6.35 7.32
CA GLY A 32 3.37 -5.04 6.76
C GLY A 32 3.57 -5.10 5.24
N PRO A 33 3.91 -3.96 4.62
CA PRO A 33 4.13 -3.86 3.20
C PRO A 33 5.34 -4.68 2.77
N MET A 34 5.24 -5.31 1.61
CA MET A 34 6.34 -6.04 0.97
C MET A 34 7.51 -5.11 0.62
N ASP A 35 7.19 -3.86 0.28
CA ASP A 35 8.13 -2.78 -0.02
C ASP A 35 7.84 -1.58 0.90
N MET A 36 8.52 -1.60 2.03
CA MET A 36 8.40 -0.58 3.07
C MET A 36 8.80 0.82 2.58
N ILE A 37 9.73 0.92 1.64
CA ILE A 37 10.20 2.23 1.14
C ILE A 37 9.09 2.86 0.29
N ALA A 38 8.54 2.11 -0.66
CA ALA A 38 7.46 2.60 -1.52
C ALA A 38 6.22 2.98 -0.71
N PHE A 39 5.86 2.14 0.26
CA PHE A 39 4.77 2.39 1.19
C PHE A 39 4.95 3.70 1.98
N ARG A 40 6.14 3.90 2.57
CA ARG A 40 6.43 5.10 3.38
C ARG A 40 6.45 6.37 2.54
N LEU A 41 7.04 6.31 1.34
CA LEU A 41 7.09 7.44 0.43
C LEU A 41 5.68 7.85 -0.03
N ALA A 42 4.82 6.89 -0.39
CA ALA A 42 3.44 7.17 -0.77
C ALA A 42 2.66 7.83 0.38
N ASN A 43 2.81 7.34 1.61
CA ASN A 43 2.21 7.95 2.80
C ASN A 43 2.73 9.37 3.05
N ALA A 44 4.06 9.58 2.98
CA ALA A 44 4.66 10.88 3.20
C ALA A 44 4.17 11.94 2.19
N ILE A 45 3.98 11.56 0.92
CA ILE A 45 3.47 12.46 -0.13
C ILE A 45 2.07 13.00 0.21
N VAL A 46 1.22 12.19 0.85
CA VAL A 46 -0.12 12.63 1.29
C VAL A 46 -0.13 13.18 2.72
N GLY A 47 1.04 13.44 3.31
CA GLY A 47 1.18 14.03 4.64
C GLY A 47 0.90 13.07 5.81
N ASN A 48 0.90 11.76 5.56
CA ASN A 48 0.66 10.75 6.59
C ASN A 48 1.91 10.48 7.43
N GLY A 49 1.67 10.15 8.71
CA GLY A 49 2.70 9.63 9.62
C GLY A 49 3.06 8.17 9.34
N PRO A 50 4.15 7.65 9.95
CA PRO A 50 4.62 6.28 9.75
C PRO A 50 3.63 5.19 10.22
N GLU A 51 2.69 5.53 11.09
CA GLU A 51 1.63 4.66 11.63
C GLU A 51 0.39 4.54 10.74
N CYS A 52 0.23 5.41 9.74
CA CYS A 52 -0.93 5.38 8.86
C CYS A 52 -0.93 4.13 7.99
N ALA A 53 -2.09 3.48 7.90
CA ALA A 53 -2.28 2.35 7.01
C ALA A 53 -2.62 2.81 5.58
N ALA A 54 -2.15 2.05 4.61
CA ALA A 54 -2.44 2.22 3.19
C ALA A 54 -2.82 0.88 2.56
N LEU A 55 -3.27 0.88 1.30
CA LEU A 55 -3.54 -0.36 0.58
C LEU A 55 -2.31 -0.83 -0.17
N GLU A 56 -1.93 -2.08 0.01
CA GLU A 56 -0.95 -2.78 -0.84
C GLU A 56 -1.71 -3.53 -1.94
N LEU A 57 -1.39 -3.23 -3.20
CA LEU A 57 -1.98 -3.85 -4.39
C LEU A 57 -0.96 -4.79 -5.05
N THR A 58 -1.41 -5.97 -5.49
CA THR A 58 -0.58 -6.99 -6.14
C THR A 58 -0.93 -7.14 -7.61
N ALA A 59 0.02 -6.89 -8.50
CA ALA A 59 -0.02 -7.08 -9.96
C ALA A 59 -1.10 -6.30 -10.73
N LEU A 60 -2.35 -6.28 -10.24
CA LEU A 60 -3.49 -5.59 -10.82
C LEU A 60 -4.26 -4.89 -9.70
N GLY A 61 -4.42 -3.58 -9.85
CA GLY A 61 -5.24 -2.77 -8.98
C GLY A 61 -6.74 -2.94 -9.20
N GLY A 62 -7.51 -2.06 -8.58
CA GLY A 62 -8.97 -2.17 -8.51
C GLY A 62 -9.68 -0.87 -8.89
N ARG A 63 -11.00 -0.87 -8.70
CA ARG A 63 -11.85 0.32 -8.83
C ARG A 63 -12.37 0.70 -7.46
N TYR A 64 -12.21 1.97 -7.11
CA TYR A 64 -12.55 2.49 -5.79
C TYR A 64 -13.31 3.80 -5.93
N ARG A 65 -14.20 4.08 -4.98
CA ARG A 65 -14.91 5.36 -4.93
C ARG A 65 -14.77 6.00 -3.56
N VAL A 66 -14.38 7.26 -3.55
CA VAL A 66 -14.29 8.07 -2.32
C VAL A 66 -15.66 8.62 -1.99
N MET A 67 -16.07 8.51 -0.73
CA MET A 67 -17.37 8.98 -0.25
C MET A 67 -17.24 9.66 1.11
N GLY A 68 -18.11 10.64 1.43
CA GLY A 68 -18.02 11.40 2.67
C GLY A 68 -16.96 12.51 2.63
N GLY A 69 -16.92 13.26 1.54
CA GLY A 69 -16.05 14.42 1.32
C GLY A 69 -14.81 14.18 0.44
N GLU A 70 -14.11 15.28 0.12
CA GLU A 70 -12.89 15.29 -0.69
C GLU A 70 -11.74 14.48 -0.06
N CYS A 71 -10.91 13.80 -0.85
CA CYS A 71 -9.77 13.04 -0.33
C CYS A 71 -8.51 13.33 -1.15
N ILE A 72 -7.35 13.30 -0.50
CA ILE A 72 -6.06 13.37 -1.19
C ILE A 72 -5.44 11.98 -1.17
N LEU A 73 -4.89 11.55 -2.31
CA LEU A 73 -4.26 10.24 -2.46
C LEU A 73 -2.94 10.31 -3.22
N CYS A 74 -2.12 9.28 -3.05
CA CYS A 74 -0.93 9.04 -3.83
C CYS A 74 -0.84 7.56 -4.20
N LEU A 75 -0.39 7.29 -5.42
CA LEU A 75 0.00 5.96 -5.86
C LEU A 75 1.52 5.83 -5.80
N GLY A 76 2.02 4.87 -5.02
CA GLY A 76 3.41 4.45 -5.03
C GLY A 76 3.61 3.20 -5.90
N GLY A 77 4.76 3.11 -6.55
CA GLY A 77 5.10 2.06 -7.51
C GLY A 77 4.93 2.52 -8.97
N ALA A 78 5.21 1.62 -9.91
CA ALA A 78 5.00 1.86 -11.34
C ALA A 78 3.64 1.27 -11.74
N VAL A 79 2.58 2.08 -11.69
CA VAL A 79 1.21 1.66 -11.94
C VAL A 79 0.46 2.73 -12.72
N GLU A 80 -0.33 2.30 -13.70
CA GLU A 80 -1.26 3.17 -14.39
C GLU A 80 -2.54 3.35 -13.57
N ALA A 81 -3.02 4.58 -13.47
CA ALA A 81 -4.31 4.85 -12.86
C ALA A 81 -4.96 6.07 -13.47
N GLN A 82 -6.27 6.17 -13.26
CA GLN A 82 -7.06 7.33 -13.66
C GLN A 82 -8.15 7.61 -12.64
N VAL A 83 -8.55 8.88 -12.56
CA VAL A 83 -9.74 9.33 -11.85
C VAL A 83 -10.68 9.98 -12.85
N ASP A 84 -11.90 9.48 -12.93
CA ASP A 84 -12.96 10.04 -13.79
C ASP A 84 -12.47 10.28 -15.25
N GLY A 85 -11.65 9.34 -15.75
CA GLY A 85 -11.07 9.38 -17.11
C GLY A 85 -9.78 10.21 -17.27
N ARG A 86 -9.26 10.82 -16.21
CA ARG A 86 -8.00 11.58 -16.22
C ARG A 86 -6.87 10.75 -15.63
N VAL A 87 -5.78 10.59 -16.38
CA VAL A 87 -4.59 9.84 -15.95
C VAL A 87 -3.98 10.49 -14.69
N LEU A 88 -3.62 9.65 -13.72
CA LEU A 88 -2.88 10.04 -12.53
C LEU A 88 -1.40 9.69 -12.69
N GLU A 89 -0.55 10.64 -12.36
CA GLU A 89 0.89 10.39 -12.21
C GLU A 89 1.17 9.72 -10.86
N PRO A 90 1.93 8.61 -10.81
CA PRO A 90 2.39 8.03 -9.56
C PRO A 90 3.39 8.97 -8.86
N TRP A 91 3.54 8.82 -7.55
CA TRP A 91 4.37 9.67 -6.69
C TRP A 91 3.98 11.14 -6.64
N VAL A 92 2.69 11.42 -6.89
CA VAL A 92 2.08 12.75 -6.83
C VAL A 92 0.82 12.69 -5.97
N GLY A 93 0.64 13.69 -5.12
CA GLY A 93 -0.58 13.88 -4.33
C GLY A 93 -1.72 14.45 -5.18
N HIS A 94 -2.77 13.67 -5.39
CA HIS A 94 -3.96 14.04 -6.17
C HIS A 94 -5.16 14.26 -5.27
N ARG A 95 -5.91 15.34 -5.52
CA ARG A 95 -7.16 15.64 -4.80
C ARG A 95 -8.34 15.11 -5.60
N LEU A 96 -9.17 14.30 -4.95
CA LEU A 96 -10.39 13.72 -5.47
C LEU A 96 -11.58 14.38 -4.78
N ALA A 97 -12.61 14.69 -5.57
CA ALA A 97 -13.89 15.09 -5.03
C ALA A 97 -14.61 13.87 -4.43
N GLU A 98 -15.62 14.13 -3.60
CA GLU A 98 -16.56 13.08 -3.22
C GLU A 98 -17.22 12.49 -4.46
N GLY A 99 -17.37 11.16 -4.47
CA GLY A 99 -17.97 10.42 -5.57
C GLY A 99 -17.02 10.08 -6.72
N SER A 100 -15.83 10.69 -6.77
CA SER A 100 -14.82 10.39 -7.80
C SER A 100 -14.45 8.91 -7.80
N GLU A 101 -14.34 8.36 -9.01
CA GLU A 101 -13.98 6.96 -9.20
C GLU A 101 -12.52 6.83 -9.63
N LEU A 102 -11.73 6.17 -8.78
CA LEU A 102 -10.35 5.80 -9.03
C LEU A 102 -10.29 4.41 -9.65
N VAL A 103 -9.66 4.31 -10.82
CA VAL A 103 -9.36 3.06 -11.51
C VAL A 103 -7.85 2.86 -11.52
N ILE A 104 -7.37 1.80 -10.87
CA ILE A 104 -5.96 1.42 -10.84
C ILE A 104 -5.78 0.17 -11.71
N GLY A 105 -4.94 0.29 -12.73
CA GLY A 105 -4.66 -0.75 -13.70
C GLY A 105 -3.57 -1.72 -13.24
N ARG A 106 -2.83 -2.24 -14.22
CA ARG A 106 -1.77 -3.22 -14.00
C ARG A 106 -0.50 -2.52 -13.47
N VAL A 107 0.21 -3.18 -12.57
CA VAL A 107 1.57 -2.78 -12.19
C VAL A 107 2.49 -3.02 -13.39
N GLU A 108 3.13 -1.97 -13.87
CA GLU A 108 3.95 -1.99 -15.09
C GLU A 108 5.35 -2.53 -14.82
N ARG A 109 5.92 -2.19 -13.66
CA ARG A 109 7.25 -2.64 -13.22
C ARG A 109 7.20 -3.09 -11.77
N GLY A 110 7.83 -4.22 -11.49
CA GLY A 110 7.72 -4.89 -10.20
C GLY A 110 6.38 -5.62 -10.08
N LEU A 111 5.92 -5.84 -8.84
CA LEU A 111 4.70 -6.61 -8.55
C LEU A 111 3.75 -5.90 -7.58
N ARG A 112 4.21 -4.87 -6.88
CA ARG A 112 3.46 -4.18 -5.83
C ARG A 112 3.33 -2.70 -6.14
N ALA A 113 2.15 -2.17 -5.82
CA ALA A 113 1.88 -0.74 -5.76
C ALA A 113 1.17 -0.42 -4.44
N TYR A 114 1.16 0.84 -4.06
CA TYR A 114 0.56 1.31 -2.81
C TYR A 114 -0.39 2.46 -3.07
N LEU A 115 -1.60 2.37 -2.53
CA LEU A 115 -2.56 3.49 -2.52
C LEU A 115 -2.59 4.07 -1.10
N ALA A 116 -1.92 5.22 -0.93
CA ALA A 116 -1.98 6.01 0.28
C ALA A 116 -3.11 7.04 0.16
N LEU A 117 -3.90 7.17 1.22
CA LEU A 117 -4.99 8.15 1.35
C LEU A 117 -4.64 9.04 2.53
N ALA A 118 -4.77 10.36 2.40
CA ALA A 118 -4.50 11.30 3.50
C ALA A 118 -5.37 10.95 4.72
N GLY A 119 -4.74 10.84 5.90
CA GLY A 119 -5.34 10.31 7.14
C GLY A 119 -5.18 8.80 7.30
N GLY A 120 -5.06 8.04 6.21
CA GLY A 120 -4.90 6.59 6.20
C GLY A 120 -6.21 5.80 6.32
N VAL A 121 -6.10 4.49 6.18
CA VAL A 121 -7.22 3.55 6.35
C VAL A 121 -7.43 3.24 7.83
N ASP A 122 -8.61 3.54 8.36
CA ASP A 122 -8.89 3.51 9.80
C ASP A 122 -9.54 2.20 10.25
N VAL A 123 -8.81 1.10 10.10
CA VAL A 123 -9.22 -0.20 10.66
C VAL A 123 -8.67 -0.39 12.07
N GLU A 124 -9.34 -1.21 12.87
CA GLU A 124 -8.91 -1.51 14.24
C GLU A 124 -7.53 -2.21 14.24
N PRO A 125 -6.56 -1.74 15.03
CA PRO A 125 -5.29 -2.42 15.17
C PRO A 125 -5.43 -3.76 15.90
N VAL A 126 -4.77 -4.79 15.38
CA VAL A 126 -4.65 -6.12 16.00
C VAL A 126 -3.19 -6.38 16.32
N LEU A 127 -2.89 -6.59 17.61
CA LEU A 127 -1.52 -6.67 18.13
C LEU A 127 -0.70 -5.41 17.79
N GLY A 128 -1.33 -4.23 17.92
CA GLY A 128 -0.69 -2.93 17.70
C GLY A 128 -0.46 -2.56 16.23
N SER A 129 -1.07 -3.29 15.28
CA SER A 129 -0.90 -3.06 13.85
C SER A 129 -2.18 -3.30 13.06
N ARG A 130 -2.37 -2.49 12.01
CA ARG A 130 -3.42 -2.58 10.99
C ARG A 130 -3.02 -3.45 9.79
N ALA A 131 -1.81 -4.01 9.77
CA ALA A 131 -1.37 -4.89 8.68
C ALA A 131 -2.23 -6.16 8.58
N THR A 132 -2.47 -6.62 7.36
CA THR A 132 -3.18 -7.88 7.09
C THR A 132 -2.20 -9.05 7.05
N LEU A 133 -2.47 -10.10 7.82
CA LEU A 133 -1.83 -11.41 7.73
C LEU A 133 -2.83 -12.44 7.23
N THR A 134 -2.93 -12.58 5.91
CA THR A 134 -3.95 -13.42 5.26
C THR A 134 -3.89 -14.89 5.67
N ARG A 135 -2.68 -15.44 5.84
CA ARG A 135 -2.48 -16.85 6.25
C ARG A 135 -3.10 -17.20 7.60
N ALA A 136 -3.24 -16.20 8.49
CA ALA A 136 -3.76 -16.39 9.84
C ALA A 136 -5.08 -15.63 10.07
N ALA A 137 -5.69 -15.08 9.02
CA ALA A 137 -6.89 -14.27 9.10
C ALA A 137 -6.81 -13.15 10.16
N LEU A 138 -5.68 -12.42 10.21
CA LEU A 138 -5.37 -11.47 11.29
C LEU A 138 -5.17 -10.04 10.79
N GLY A 139 -5.80 -9.07 11.46
CA GLY A 139 -5.62 -7.63 11.22
C GLY A 139 -6.19 -7.13 9.89
N GLY A 140 -5.91 -5.87 9.56
CA GLY A 140 -6.38 -5.24 8.32
C GLY A 140 -7.91 -5.22 8.20
N TRP A 141 -8.41 -5.45 7.00
CA TRP A 141 -9.85 -5.59 6.77
C TRP A 141 -10.29 -7.03 7.00
N GLN A 142 -10.84 -7.30 8.19
CA GLN A 142 -11.39 -8.62 8.55
C GLN A 142 -10.40 -9.79 8.39
N GLY A 143 -9.09 -9.54 8.49
CA GLY A 143 -8.07 -10.58 8.35
C GLY A 143 -7.81 -11.04 6.90
N ARG A 144 -8.44 -10.43 5.90
CA ARG A 144 -8.45 -10.95 4.52
C ARG A 144 -8.10 -9.88 3.48
N ALA A 145 -7.93 -10.33 2.24
CA ALA A 145 -7.91 -9.45 1.09
C ALA A 145 -9.26 -8.75 0.92
N LEU A 146 -9.22 -7.56 0.31
CA LEU A 146 -10.43 -6.81 -0.04
C LEU A 146 -11.28 -7.58 -1.05
N ALA A 147 -12.58 -7.40 -0.95
CA ALA A 147 -13.59 -7.97 -1.81
C ALA A 147 -14.48 -6.87 -2.37
N LYS A 148 -15.16 -7.17 -3.48
CA LYS A 148 -16.18 -6.28 -4.05
C LYS A 148 -17.26 -6.00 -3.00
N GLY A 149 -17.62 -4.72 -2.86
CA GLY A 149 -18.63 -4.26 -1.91
C GLY A 149 -18.11 -3.95 -0.51
N ASP A 150 -16.82 -4.20 -0.24
CA ASP A 150 -16.20 -3.72 0.99
C ASP A 150 -16.23 -2.18 1.05
N ARG A 151 -16.40 -1.65 2.27
CA ARG A 151 -16.40 -0.21 2.56
C ARG A 151 -15.39 0.05 3.67
N LEU A 152 -14.24 0.61 3.30
CA LEU A 152 -13.15 0.85 4.22
C LEU A 152 -13.32 2.23 4.89
N PRO A 153 -13.32 2.33 6.23
CA PRO A 153 -13.29 3.61 6.91
C PRO A 153 -11.97 4.34 6.62
N LEU A 154 -12.05 5.65 6.41
CA LEU A 154 -10.88 6.52 6.26
C LEU A 154 -10.82 7.50 7.43
N ALA A 155 -9.61 7.69 7.97
CA ALA A 155 -9.37 8.68 9.01
C ALA A 155 -9.43 10.10 8.44
N GLU A 156 -9.65 11.10 9.31
CA GLU A 156 -9.58 12.49 8.89
C GLU A 156 -8.15 12.89 8.52
N ALA A 157 -7.99 13.60 7.40
CA ALA A 157 -6.70 14.08 6.95
C ALA A 157 -6.18 15.18 7.88
N THR A 158 -4.89 15.15 8.20
CA THR A 158 -4.20 16.23 8.91
C THR A 158 -3.99 17.45 7.99
N ASP A 159 -3.71 18.62 8.57
CA ASP A 159 -3.40 19.84 7.79
C ASP A 159 -2.19 19.68 6.86
N ALA A 160 -1.23 18.82 7.23
CA ALA A 160 -0.10 18.48 6.38
C ALA A 160 -0.53 17.77 5.09
N GLY A 161 -1.57 16.93 5.17
CA GLY A 161 -2.13 16.21 4.03
C GLY A 161 -2.87 17.09 3.03
N ARG A 162 -3.02 18.40 3.27
CA ARG A 162 -3.62 19.36 2.34
C ARG A 162 -2.63 19.96 1.34
N ARG A 163 -1.32 19.76 1.54
CA ARG A 163 -0.26 20.31 0.67
C ARG A 163 -0.06 19.42 -0.55
N HIS A 164 0.05 20.03 -1.72
CA HIS A 164 0.40 19.29 -2.92
C HIS A 164 1.90 18.97 -2.91
N CYS A 165 2.23 17.68 -2.81
CA CYS A 165 3.60 17.17 -2.89
C CYS A 165 3.73 16.32 -4.16
N SER A 166 4.80 16.56 -4.93
CA SER A 166 5.05 15.88 -6.21
C SER A 166 6.51 15.46 -6.29
N HIS A 167 6.75 14.16 -6.44
CA HIS A 167 8.10 13.58 -6.53
C HIS A 167 8.19 12.52 -7.64
N PRO A 168 7.92 12.88 -8.91
CA PRO A 168 7.92 11.93 -10.03
C PRO A 168 9.27 11.23 -10.23
N GLN A 169 10.36 11.86 -9.79
CA GLN A 169 11.72 11.33 -9.82
C GLN A 169 11.88 10.01 -9.03
N LEU A 170 11.01 9.74 -8.05
CA LEU A 170 11.04 8.49 -7.26
C LEU A 170 10.77 7.25 -8.12
N ALA A 171 10.05 7.40 -9.25
CA ALA A 171 9.88 6.31 -10.20
C ALA A 171 11.22 5.76 -10.72
N ALA A 172 12.25 6.61 -10.84
CA ALA A 172 13.57 6.21 -11.29
C ALA A 172 14.38 5.41 -10.25
N LEU A 173 13.96 5.39 -8.98
CA LEU A 173 14.63 4.59 -7.93
C LEU A 173 14.32 3.09 -8.06
N TYR A 174 13.16 2.73 -8.61
CA TYR A 174 12.70 1.36 -8.75
C TYR A 174 13.19 0.72 -10.06
N ARG A 175 14.51 0.64 -10.22
CA ARG A 175 15.20 -0.04 -11.32
C ARG A 175 15.50 -1.50 -10.97
N SER A 176 15.55 -2.36 -11.99
CA SER A 176 16.05 -3.73 -11.83
C SER A 176 17.54 -3.72 -11.51
N GLY A 177 17.97 -4.57 -10.57
CA GLY A 177 19.37 -4.72 -10.21
C GLY A 177 19.62 -5.95 -9.34
N PRO A 178 20.89 -6.29 -9.10
CA PRO A 178 21.24 -7.40 -8.21
C PRO A 178 20.82 -7.08 -6.77
N LEU A 179 20.42 -8.12 -6.02
CA LEU A 179 20.18 -8.02 -4.58
C LEU A 179 21.44 -8.39 -3.82
N SER A 180 21.88 -7.50 -2.93
CA SER A 180 22.96 -7.80 -1.99
C SER A 180 22.47 -8.77 -0.91
N VAL A 181 23.26 -9.80 -0.63
CA VAL A 181 22.92 -10.82 0.37
C VAL A 181 24.09 -10.94 1.35
N VAL A 182 23.77 -10.93 2.64
CA VAL A 182 24.72 -11.32 3.69
C VAL A 182 24.67 -12.84 3.83
N MET A 183 25.81 -13.51 3.70
CA MET A 183 25.85 -14.97 3.78
C MET A 183 25.51 -15.46 5.18
N GLY A 184 24.58 -16.42 5.26
CA GLY A 184 24.11 -16.99 6.51
C GLY A 184 25.02 -18.08 7.08
N HIS A 185 24.77 -18.41 8.35
CA HIS A 185 25.54 -19.40 9.13
C HIS A 185 25.51 -20.82 8.54
N SER A 186 24.46 -21.19 7.80
CA SER A 186 24.29 -22.52 7.20
C SER A 186 25.04 -22.72 5.88
N ARG A 187 25.85 -21.75 5.43
CA ARG A 187 26.54 -21.87 4.15
C ARG A 187 27.66 -22.91 4.25
N ARG A 188 27.40 -24.13 3.78
CA ARG A 188 28.46 -25.05 3.37
C ARG A 188 29.01 -24.57 2.02
N PRO A 189 30.34 -24.60 1.79
CA PRO A 189 30.88 -24.35 0.46
C PRO A 189 30.26 -25.36 -0.51
N SER A 190 29.63 -24.86 -1.58
CA SER A 190 29.20 -25.72 -2.68
C SER A 190 30.45 -26.34 -3.31
N PRO A 191 30.44 -27.65 -3.64
CA PRO A 191 31.52 -28.21 -4.44
C PRO A 191 31.59 -27.44 -5.78
N PRO A 192 32.78 -27.28 -6.37
CA PRO A 192 32.91 -26.63 -7.67
C PRO A 192 32.03 -27.37 -8.70
N PRO A 193 31.49 -26.66 -9.71
CA PRO A 193 30.74 -27.30 -10.77
C PRO A 193 31.61 -28.40 -11.40
N ARG A 194 31.06 -29.61 -11.55
CA ARG A 194 31.74 -30.67 -12.28
C ARG A 194 31.69 -30.32 -13.77
N CYS A 195 32.86 -30.22 -14.39
CA CYS A 195 33.01 -30.12 -15.84
C CYS A 195 32.51 -31.40 -16.53
#